data_AF-A0AAW7Y905-F1
#
_entry.id   AF-A0AAW7Y905-F1
#
_cell.length_a   1.000
_cell.length_b   1.000
_cell.length_c   1.000
_cell.angle_alpha   90.00
_cell.angle_beta   90.00
_cell.angle_gamma   90.00
#
_symmetry.space_group_name_H-M   'P 1'
#
loop_
_entity.id
_entity.type
_entity.pdbx_description
1 polymer ?
#
loop_
_entity_poly.entity_id
_entity_poly.type
_entity_poly.pdbx_seq_one_letter_code
_entity_poly.pdbx_strand_id
1 'polypeptide(L)'
;MARYIRILIVAGVLLAAGTISFTEWSFKVTQTPELATDIKTVVPEYSYNCITKQGVLPLDVDGKLHVTVWNIYKQQRDNWQEALQEYSAGSQLVLLQEANLTTGLADYLRSASWQVTMANAFKFLDTSAGVMNLSKTGANKTCAYLSMEPWLRLPKSALFARYQLSNGQELAVVNLHGVNFTVGVEEYEEQMVKLERALATHSGPMILAGDFNSWRQARLDIVEAMTGRLALHEVKLGNDQRIKILGQPLDHMYYRGLALIHAEAPLTDASDHNPIIASFKIKPTQSSVAKQQ
;
A
#
# COMPACT_ATOMS: atom_id res chain seq x y z
N MET A 1 12.98 -41.48 42.61
CA MET A 1 11.94 -40.73 41.87
C MET A 1 12.10 -39.20 41.93
N ALA A 2 12.57 -38.58 43.02
CA ALA A 2 12.64 -37.11 43.14
C ALA A 2 13.67 -36.39 42.25
N ARG A 3 14.72 -37.08 41.76
CA ARG A 3 15.80 -36.49 40.94
C ARG A 3 15.46 -36.37 39.45
N TYR A 4 14.58 -37.25 38.93
CA TYR A 4 14.12 -37.21 37.54
C TYR A 4 13.02 -36.16 37.31
N ILE A 5 12.21 -35.86 38.33
CA ILE A 5 11.15 -34.83 38.27
C ILE A 5 11.77 -33.42 38.16
N ARG A 6 12.93 -33.16 38.81
CA ARG A 6 13.61 -31.86 38.69
C ARG A 6 14.24 -31.61 37.31
N ILE A 7 14.70 -32.66 36.62
CA ILE A 7 15.29 -32.53 35.28
C ILE A 7 14.21 -32.28 34.22
N LEU A 8 13.04 -32.92 34.33
CA LEU A 8 11.90 -32.68 33.43
C LEU A 8 11.30 -31.28 33.60
N ILE A 9 11.26 -30.74 34.81
CA ILE A 9 10.77 -29.37 35.06
C ILE A 9 11.74 -28.32 34.50
N VAL A 10 13.07 -28.50 34.65
CA VAL A 10 14.07 -27.57 34.10
C VAL A 10 14.11 -27.63 32.57
N ALA A 11 13.99 -28.81 31.97
CA ALA A 11 13.91 -28.95 30.50
C ALA A 11 12.61 -28.35 29.94
N GLY A 12 11.47 -28.51 30.62
CA GLY A 12 10.19 -27.92 30.24
C GLY A 12 10.20 -26.38 30.34
N VAL A 13 10.84 -25.81 31.37
CA VAL A 13 10.99 -24.36 31.53
C VAL A 13 11.96 -23.78 30.50
N LEU A 14 13.03 -24.48 30.12
CA LEU A 14 13.95 -24.03 29.07
C LEU A 14 13.34 -24.11 27.66
N LEU A 15 12.49 -25.11 27.39
CA LEU A 15 11.74 -25.19 26.14
C LEU A 15 10.67 -24.10 26.06
N ALA A 16 9.91 -23.85 27.12
CA ALA A 16 8.91 -22.78 27.17
C ALA A 16 9.54 -21.38 27.14
N ALA A 17 10.62 -21.15 27.89
CA ALA A 17 11.36 -19.89 27.85
C ALA A 17 12.07 -19.68 26.51
N GLY A 18 12.60 -20.74 25.89
CA GLY A 18 13.22 -20.67 24.56
C GLY A 18 12.21 -20.31 23.47
N THR A 19 11.00 -20.87 23.51
CA THR A 19 9.94 -20.55 22.54
C THR A 19 9.36 -19.15 22.73
N ILE A 20 9.17 -18.69 23.97
CA ILE A 20 8.65 -17.35 24.26
C ILE A 20 9.72 -16.28 23.92
N SER A 21 11.00 -16.61 24.06
CA SER A 21 12.11 -15.70 23.74
C SER A 21 12.36 -15.59 22.23
N PHE A 22 12.17 -16.65 21.44
CA PHE A 22 12.49 -16.61 20.00
C PHE A 22 11.47 -15.82 19.17
N THR A 23 10.18 -15.90 19.54
CA THR A 23 9.10 -15.19 18.85
C THR A 23 9.13 -13.68 19.11
N GLU A 24 9.43 -13.28 20.35
CA GLU A 24 9.56 -11.87 20.75
C GLU A 24 10.85 -11.21 20.22
N TRP A 25 11.91 -11.99 19.99
CA TRP A 25 13.20 -11.44 19.52
C TRP A 25 13.25 -11.21 18.00
N SER A 26 12.45 -11.97 17.23
CA SER A 26 12.50 -11.93 15.75
C SER A 26 11.50 -10.95 15.12
N PHE A 27 10.36 -10.69 15.78
CA PHE A 27 9.30 -9.80 15.30
C PHE A 27 9.06 -8.66 16.27
N LYS A 28 9.39 -7.42 15.88
CA LYS A 28 8.94 -6.21 16.58
C LYS A 28 7.69 -5.69 15.87
N VAL A 29 6.54 -5.98 16.46
CA VAL A 29 5.24 -5.50 15.96
C VAL A 29 4.99 -4.10 16.50
N THR A 30 4.86 -3.11 15.62
CA THR A 30 4.59 -1.73 16.01
C THR A 30 3.09 -1.58 16.32
N GLN A 31 2.75 -1.07 17.50
CA GLN A 31 1.35 -0.83 17.89
C GLN A 31 0.78 0.48 17.31
N THR A 32 1.64 1.37 16.80
CA THR A 32 1.28 2.67 16.22
C THR A 32 1.77 2.77 14.77
N PRO A 33 1.03 3.45 13.87
CA PRO A 33 1.50 3.68 12.50
C PRO A 33 2.77 4.52 12.49
N GLU A 34 3.82 3.99 11.89
CA GLU A 34 5.10 4.66 11.66
C GLU A 34 5.22 5.04 10.18
N LEU A 35 5.53 6.31 9.90
CA LEU A 35 5.73 6.81 8.54
C LEU A 35 7.20 7.19 8.31
N ALA A 36 7.82 6.66 7.27
CA ALA A 36 9.16 7.06 6.80
C ALA A 36 9.06 7.84 5.48
N THR A 37 9.74 8.99 5.36
CA THR A 37 9.70 9.86 4.16
C THR A 37 11.06 10.20 3.55
N ASP A 38 12.15 9.60 4.05
CA ASP A 38 13.48 9.71 3.45
C ASP A 38 14.29 8.43 3.73
N ILE A 39 14.21 7.47 2.81
CA ILE A 39 14.77 6.11 2.96
C ILE A 39 16.23 6.03 2.47
N LYS A 40 16.85 7.16 2.13
CA LYS A 40 18.20 7.18 1.54
C LYS A 40 19.30 6.71 2.50
N THR A 41 19.04 6.76 3.81
CA THR A 41 19.90 6.24 4.88
C THR A 41 19.30 4.94 5.44
N VAL A 42 20.16 3.97 5.79
CA VAL A 42 19.77 2.61 6.25
C VAL A 42 18.98 2.60 7.58
N VAL A 43 18.70 3.77 8.16
CA VAL A 43 17.79 3.92 9.30
C VAL A 43 16.89 5.14 9.04
N PRO A 44 15.67 4.97 8.51
CA PRO A 44 14.71 6.06 8.38
C PRO A 44 14.27 6.56 9.77
N GLU A 45 14.09 7.87 9.92
CA GLU A 45 13.35 8.42 11.07
C GLU A 45 11.85 8.26 10.82
N TYR A 46 11.15 7.61 11.75
CA TYR A 46 9.72 7.37 11.67
C TYR A 46 8.96 8.46 12.44
N SER A 47 7.98 9.10 11.81
CA SER A 47 7.07 10.02 12.49
C SER A 47 5.75 9.32 12.82
N TYR A 48 5.15 9.72 13.94
CA TYR A 48 3.84 9.25 14.36
C TYR A 48 2.77 10.19 13.80
N ASN A 49 1.83 9.63 13.02
CA ASN A 49 0.63 10.29 12.49
C ASN A 49 0.87 11.57 11.68
N CYS A 50 0.83 11.38 10.35
CA CYS A 50 0.76 12.38 9.30
C CYS A 50 1.95 13.37 9.20
N ILE A 51 2.57 13.41 8.02
CA ILE A 51 3.55 14.45 7.65
C ILE A 51 2.91 15.35 6.59
N THR A 52 3.18 16.65 6.70
CA THR A 52 2.77 17.67 5.72
C THR A 52 4.00 18.35 5.15
N LYS A 53 4.02 18.60 3.84
CA LYS A 53 5.09 19.28 3.12
C LYS A 53 4.49 20.41 2.27
N GLN A 54 5.16 21.55 2.25
CA GLN A 54 4.78 22.70 1.41
C GLN A 54 5.69 22.79 0.17
N GLY A 55 5.24 23.53 -0.84
CA GLY A 55 6.04 23.82 -2.04
C GLY A 55 6.34 22.59 -2.90
N VAL A 56 5.46 21.58 -2.88
CA VAL A 56 5.64 20.38 -3.70
C VAL A 56 5.27 20.65 -5.16
N LEU A 57 6.01 20.02 -6.07
CA LEU A 57 5.74 20.09 -7.50
C LEU A 57 4.55 19.20 -7.88
N PRO A 58 3.79 19.56 -8.94
CA PRO A 58 2.74 18.71 -9.49
C PRO A 58 3.22 17.29 -9.79
N LEU A 59 2.39 16.30 -9.46
CA LEU A 59 2.67 14.89 -9.71
C LEU A 59 2.51 14.51 -11.18
N ASP A 60 1.50 15.05 -11.86
CA ASP A 60 1.25 14.80 -13.27
C ASP A 60 2.26 15.53 -14.18
N VAL A 61 2.46 14.99 -15.38
CA VAL A 61 3.29 15.59 -16.42
C VAL A 61 2.39 15.93 -17.60
N ASP A 62 2.27 17.21 -17.92
CA ASP A 62 1.40 17.72 -18.99
C ASP A 62 -0.06 17.24 -18.87
N GLY A 63 -0.58 17.16 -17.64
CA GLY A 63 -1.93 16.69 -17.36
C GLY A 63 -2.11 15.18 -17.45
N LYS A 64 -1.02 14.41 -17.63
CA LYS A 64 -1.02 12.95 -17.69
C LYS A 64 -0.45 12.36 -16.39
N LEU A 65 -1.10 11.29 -15.93
CA LEU A 65 -0.73 10.58 -14.72
C LEU A 65 -0.73 9.08 -14.98
N HIS A 66 0.45 8.46 -14.85
CA HIS A 66 0.66 7.02 -14.94
C HIS A 66 0.86 6.47 -13.52
N VAL A 67 0.07 5.45 -13.18
CA VAL A 67 0.03 4.83 -11.85
C VAL A 67 0.22 3.32 -11.98
N THR A 68 1.19 2.78 -11.26
CA THR A 68 1.41 1.34 -11.12
C THR A 68 1.04 0.91 -9.71
N VAL A 69 0.34 -0.20 -9.55
CA VAL A 69 -0.04 -0.77 -8.26
C VAL A 69 0.40 -2.21 -8.24
N TRP A 70 1.16 -2.61 -7.22
CA TRP A 70 1.71 -3.96 -7.20
C TRP A 70 2.03 -4.46 -5.79
N ASN A 71 1.43 -5.58 -5.42
CA ASN A 71 1.96 -6.41 -4.35
C ASN A 71 3.21 -7.11 -4.90
N ILE A 72 4.37 -6.75 -4.37
CA ILE A 72 5.69 -7.19 -4.87
C ILE A 72 6.25 -8.36 -4.04
N TYR A 73 5.38 -9.07 -3.31
CA TYR A 73 5.66 -10.34 -2.65
C TYR A 73 6.93 -10.38 -1.79
N LYS A 74 7.20 -9.29 -1.05
CA LYS A 74 8.41 -9.17 -0.21
C LYS A 74 9.71 -9.35 -1.00
N GLN A 75 9.67 -9.10 -2.31
CA GLN A 75 10.79 -9.23 -3.24
C GLN A 75 11.37 -10.67 -3.25
N GLN A 76 10.52 -11.69 -3.09
CA GLN A 76 10.95 -13.10 -2.99
C GLN A 76 11.32 -13.76 -4.34
N ARG A 77 11.07 -13.10 -5.47
CA ARG A 77 11.39 -13.62 -6.82
C ARG A 77 12.64 -12.95 -7.34
N ASP A 78 13.60 -13.70 -7.87
CA ASP A 78 14.91 -13.16 -8.27
C ASP A 78 14.84 -12.04 -9.31
N ASN A 79 13.83 -12.05 -10.19
CA ASN A 79 13.60 -11.05 -11.24
C ASN A 79 12.73 -9.85 -10.79
N TRP A 80 12.45 -9.70 -9.49
CA TRP A 80 11.58 -8.61 -8.98
C TRP A 80 12.05 -7.22 -9.41
N GLN A 81 13.37 -6.99 -9.45
CA GLN A 81 13.94 -5.67 -9.69
C GLN A 81 13.81 -5.24 -11.16
N GLU A 82 14.08 -6.16 -12.09
CA GLU A 82 13.92 -5.94 -13.53
C GLU A 82 12.46 -5.68 -13.87
N ALA A 83 11.55 -6.51 -13.34
CA ALA A 83 10.12 -6.34 -13.51
C ALA A 83 9.61 -5.02 -12.89
N LEU A 84 10.08 -4.66 -11.68
CA LEU A 84 9.70 -3.37 -11.08
C LEU A 84 10.17 -2.21 -11.95
N GLN A 85 11.38 -2.27 -12.50
CA GLN A 85 11.89 -1.24 -13.41
C GLN A 85 11.06 -1.13 -14.69
N GLU A 86 10.67 -2.27 -15.27
CA GLU A 86 9.83 -2.33 -16.46
C GLU A 86 8.43 -1.78 -16.19
N TYR A 87 7.71 -2.31 -15.20
CA TYR A 87 6.31 -1.95 -14.93
C TYR A 87 6.13 -0.58 -14.28
N SER A 88 7.18 0.00 -13.71
CA SER A 88 7.18 1.38 -13.24
C SER A 88 7.75 2.38 -14.25
N ALA A 89 8.21 1.91 -15.43
CA ALA A 89 8.76 2.77 -16.45
C ALA A 89 7.71 3.81 -16.89
N GLY A 90 8.05 5.09 -16.74
CA GLY A 90 7.15 6.19 -17.08
C GLY A 90 6.05 6.49 -16.05
N SER A 91 5.94 5.71 -14.97
CA SER A 91 4.99 6.00 -13.89
C SER A 91 5.40 7.25 -13.11
N GLN A 92 4.41 8.11 -12.84
CA GLN A 92 4.59 9.22 -11.90
C GLN A 92 4.40 8.75 -10.45
N LEU A 93 3.62 7.68 -10.26
CA LEU A 93 3.28 7.11 -8.97
C LEU A 93 3.27 5.57 -9.02
N VAL A 94 3.93 4.93 -8.07
CA VAL A 94 3.92 3.48 -7.87
C VAL A 94 3.46 3.19 -6.45
N LEU A 95 2.48 2.32 -6.29
CA LEU A 95 1.89 1.92 -5.01
C LEU A 95 2.26 0.45 -4.76
N LEU A 96 3.24 0.22 -3.90
CA LEU A 96 3.72 -1.12 -3.55
C LEU A 96 3.06 -1.63 -2.28
N GLN A 97 2.67 -2.90 -2.27
CA GLN A 97 2.31 -3.68 -1.09
C GLN A 97 3.33 -4.80 -0.87
N GLU A 98 3.44 -5.28 0.37
CA GLU A 98 4.49 -6.22 0.77
C GLU A 98 5.90 -5.79 0.36
N ALA A 99 6.20 -4.50 0.50
CA ALA A 99 7.54 -3.98 0.28
C ALA A 99 8.38 -4.21 1.55
N ASN A 100 9.44 -5.01 1.44
CA ASN A 100 10.44 -5.16 2.47
C ASN A 100 11.62 -4.25 2.14
N LEU A 101 12.00 -3.37 3.06
CA LEU A 101 13.13 -2.46 2.86
C LEU A 101 14.47 -3.20 3.03
N THR A 102 14.76 -4.11 2.10
CA THR A 102 16.04 -4.80 1.97
C THR A 102 17.09 -3.86 1.37
N THR A 103 18.37 -4.24 1.43
CA THR A 103 19.46 -3.49 0.77
C THR A 103 19.23 -3.35 -0.74
N GLY A 104 18.78 -4.42 -1.41
CA GLY A 104 18.48 -4.40 -2.83
C GLY A 104 17.36 -3.41 -3.20
N LEU A 105 16.26 -3.40 -2.43
CA LEU A 105 15.21 -2.42 -2.66
C LEU A 105 15.70 -0.99 -2.37
N ALA A 106 16.44 -0.78 -1.28
CA ALA A 106 17.01 0.54 -0.97
C ALA A 106 17.95 1.04 -2.10
N ASP A 107 18.76 0.17 -2.68
CA ASP A 107 19.64 0.49 -3.82
C ASP A 107 18.84 0.88 -5.06
N TYR A 108 17.81 0.11 -5.40
CA TYR A 108 16.88 0.45 -6.49
C TYR A 108 16.26 1.84 -6.26
N LEU A 109 15.72 2.09 -5.07
CA LEU A 109 15.05 3.35 -4.72
C LEU A 109 15.98 4.56 -4.82
N ARG A 110 17.25 4.40 -4.42
CA ARG A 110 18.27 5.45 -4.55
C ARG A 110 18.62 5.75 -5.99
N SER A 111 18.77 4.72 -6.83
CA SER A 111 19.15 4.89 -8.25
C SER A 111 18.05 5.54 -9.09
N ALA A 112 16.78 5.24 -8.81
CA ALA A 112 15.64 5.64 -9.63
C ALA A 112 15.06 7.03 -9.29
N SER A 113 15.69 7.78 -8.37
CA SER A 113 15.31 9.15 -7.96
C SER A 113 13.86 9.30 -7.49
N TRP A 114 13.31 8.26 -6.84
CA TRP A 114 11.97 8.31 -6.26
C TRP A 114 11.94 9.19 -5.01
N GLN A 115 10.83 9.91 -4.82
CA GLN A 115 10.38 10.32 -3.49
C GLN A 115 9.63 9.15 -2.90
N VAL A 116 10.04 8.70 -1.71
CA VAL A 116 9.53 7.46 -1.11
C VAL A 116 8.82 7.78 0.19
N THR A 117 7.60 7.29 0.33
CA THR A 117 6.91 7.25 1.62
C THR A 117 6.51 5.82 1.94
N MET A 118 6.72 5.39 3.19
CA MET A 118 6.41 4.02 3.62
C MET A 118 5.65 4.03 4.94
N ALA A 119 4.50 3.35 4.99
CA ALA A 119 3.84 3.01 6.24
C ALA A 119 4.44 1.69 6.74
N ASN A 120 5.27 1.77 7.76
CA ASN A 120 5.86 0.60 8.38
C ASN A 120 4.77 -0.13 9.17
N ALA A 121 4.47 -1.36 8.75
CA ALA A 121 3.52 -2.21 9.46
C ALA A 121 4.24 -2.94 10.59
N PHE A 122 5.36 -3.61 10.31
CA PHE A 122 6.12 -4.36 11.30
C PHE A 122 7.59 -4.45 10.92
N LYS A 123 8.46 -4.74 11.91
CA LYS A 123 9.87 -5.09 11.67
C LYS A 123 10.10 -6.57 11.92
N PHE A 124 10.66 -7.26 10.94
CA PHE A 124 11.22 -8.60 11.11
C PHE A 124 12.73 -8.51 10.94
N LEU A 125 13.49 -8.88 11.98
CA LEU A 125 14.96 -8.77 11.98
C LEU A 125 15.46 -7.38 11.49
N ASP A 126 14.87 -6.30 12.02
CA ASP A 126 15.13 -4.90 11.65
C ASP A 126 14.78 -4.48 10.21
N THR A 127 14.21 -5.38 9.39
CA THR A 127 13.67 -5.05 8.06
C THR A 127 12.24 -4.57 8.18
N SER A 128 11.98 -3.34 7.74
CA SER A 128 10.63 -2.75 7.74
C SER A 128 9.82 -3.30 6.57
N ALA A 129 8.57 -3.67 6.85
CA ALA A 129 7.65 -4.26 5.88
C ALA A 129 6.32 -3.52 5.88
N GLY A 130 5.73 -3.29 4.71
CA GLY A 130 4.43 -2.62 4.63
C GLY A 130 4.06 -2.18 3.22
N VAL A 131 3.36 -1.04 3.15
CA VAL A 131 3.00 -0.39 1.89
C VAL A 131 3.90 0.82 1.65
N MET A 132 4.23 1.07 0.39
CA MET A 132 5.15 2.12 -0.03
C MET A 132 4.61 2.87 -1.24
N ASN A 133 4.67 4.19 -1.22
CA ASN A 133 4.42 5.02 -2.39
C ASN A 133 5.75 5.53 -2.94
N LEU A 134 6.01 5.26 -4.22
CA LEU A 134 7.12 5.83 -4.98
C LEU A 134 6.55 6.90 -5.89
N SER A 135 6.97 8.15 -5.75
CA SER A 135 6.46 9.24 -6.56
C SER A 135 7.57 10.09 -7.15
N LYS A 136 7.36 10.65 -8.35
CA LYS A 136 8.34 11.55 -8.98
C LYS A 136 8.43 12.89 -8.26
N THR A 137 7.35 13.33 -7.62
CA THR A 137 7.31 14.51 -6.75
C THR A 137 6.78 14.14 -5.36
N GLY A 138 7.05 14.99 -4.36
CA GLY A 138 6.61 14.73 -2.99
C GLY A 138 5.11 14.96 -2.80
N ALA A 139 4.50 14.23 -1.87
CA ALA A 139 3.13 14.48 -1.44
C ALA A 139 3.05 15.72 -0.53
N ASN A 140 1.95 16.48 -0.63
CA ASN A 140 1.58 17.59 0.24
C ASN A 140 1.32 17.09 1.66
N LYS A 141 0.69 15.91 1.76
CA LYS A 141 0.36 15.26 3.02
C LYS A 141 0.45 13.76 2.84
N THR A 142 0.99 13.05 3.83
CA THR A 142 0.97 11.58 3.88
C THR A 142 0.64 11.13 5.30
N CYS A 143 -0.26 10.17 5.46
CA CYS A 143 -0.66 9.56 6.73
C CYS A 143 -0.61 8.05 6.62
N ALA A 144 -0.05 7.39 7.64
CA ALA A 144 -0.06 5.94 7.78
C ALA A 144 -1.26 5.48 8.61
N TYR A 145 -1.87 4.36 8.20
CA TYR A 145 -2.94 3.68 8.93
C TYR A 145 -2.55 2.22 9.14
N LEU A 146 -2.82 1.69 10.34
CA LEU A 146 -2.62 0.28 10.67
C LEU A 146 -3.94 -0.36 11.10
N SER A 147 -4.12 -1.62 10.69
CA SER A 147 -5.16 -2.53 11.15
C SER A 147 -4.51 -3.83 11.60
N MET A 148 -4.77 -4.26 12.83
CA MET A 148 -4.20 -5.48 13.38
C MET A 148 -5.00 -6.71 12.94
N GLU A 149 -4.32 -7.75 12.45
CA GLU A 149 -4.97 -9.04 12.19
C GLU A 149 -5.16 -9.82 13.52
N PRO A 150 -6.34 -10.43 13.77
CA PRO A 150 -6.67 -11.03 15.07
C PRO A 150 -5.73 -12.17 15.51
N TRP A 151 -5.32 -13.03 14.57
CA TRP A 151 -4.64 -14.30 14.88
C TRP A 151 -3.12 -14.19 14.84
N LEU A 152 -2.60 -13.71 13.72
CA LEU A 152 -1.15 -13.56 13.52
C LEU A 152 -0.60 -12.30 14.20
N ARG A 153 -1.49 -11.36 14.60
CA ARG A 153 -1.11 -10.03 15.11
C ARG A 153 -0.08 -9.33 14.23
N LEU A 154 -0.11 -9.62 12.93
CA LEU A 154 0.67 -8.91 11.94
C LEU A 154 -0.18 -7.73 11.47
N PRO A 155 0.28 -6.49 11.64
CA PRO A 155 -0.44 -5.32 11.17
C PRO A 155 -0.45 -5.29 9.64
N LYS A 156 -1.60 -4.94 9.12
CA LYS A 156 -1.83 -4.58 7.72
C LYS A 156 -1.89 -3.06 7.65
N SER A 157 -1.31 -2.50 6.59
CA SER A 157 -1.10 -1.05 6.52
C SER A 157 -1.74 -0.43 5.29
N ALA A 158 -2.03 0.85 5.41
CA ALA A 158 -2.42 1.69 4.30
C ALA A 158 -1.71 3.05 4.39
N LEU A 159 -1.47 3.67 3.23
CA LEU A 159 -1.01 5.04 3.11
C LEU A 159 -2.11 5.88 2.48
N PHE A 160 -2.51 6.95 3.16
CA PHE A 160 -3.25 8.05 2.55
C PHE A 160 -2.27 9.16 2.19
N ALA A 161 -2.28 9.62 0.94
CA ALA A 161 -1.46 10.73 0.49
C ALA A 161 -2.27 11.74 -0.32
N ARG A 162 -1.86 13.01 -0.29
CA ARG A 162 -2.35 14.05 -1.19
C ARG A 162 -1.21 14.56 -2.05
N TYR A 163 -1.43 14.59 -3.36
CA TYR A 163 -0.47 15.07 -4.35
C TYR A 163 -1.04 16.26 -5.11
N GLN A 164 -0.23 17.30 -5.28
CA GLN A 164 -0.57 18.45 -6.11
C GLN A 164 -0.70 18.02 -7.57
N LEU A 165 -1.70 18.53 -8.27
CA LEU A 165 -1.83 18.42 -9.73
C LEU A 165 -1.60 19.78 -10.40
N SER A 166 -1.19 19.74 -11.67
CA SER A 166 -0.82 20.92 -12.46
C SER A 166 -2.02 21.85 -12.74
N ASN A 167 -3.24 21.33 -12.66
CA ASN A 167 -4.48 22.11 -12.77
C ASN A 167 -4.89 22.81 -11.45
N GLY A 168 -4.06 22.73 -10.41
CA GLY A 168 -4.31 23.33 -9.10
C GLY A 168 -5.14 22.48 -8.13
N GLN A 169 -5.67 21.33 -8.56
CA GLN A 169 -6.36 20.39 -7.66
C GLN A 169 -5.37 19.54 -6.87
N GLU A 170 -5.86 18.90 -5.81
CA GLU A 170 -5.15 17.84 -5.09
C GLU A 170 -5.75 16.47 -5.45
N LEU A 171 -4.88 15.50 -5.76
CA LEU A 171 -5.23 14.09 -5.89
C LEU A 171 -5.09 13.41 -4.53
N ALA A 172 -6.18 12.84 -4.00
CA ALA A 172 -6.10 11.93 -2.86
C ALA A 172 -5.80 10.51 -3.33
N VAL A 173 -4.83 9.85 -2.70
CA VAL A 173 -4.44 8.47 -3.02
C VAL A 173 -4.48 7.65 -1.76
N VAL A 174 -5.11 6.48 -1.81
CA VAL A 174 -4.91 5.41 -0.83
C VAL A 174 -4.20 4.23 -1.48
N ASN A 175 -3.08 3.83 -0.88
CA ASN A 175 -2.41 2.56 -1.12
C ASN A 175 -2.76 1.62 0.04
N LEU A 176 -3.52 0.57 -0.24
CA LEU A 176 -4.05 -0.37 0.75
C LEU A 176 -3.36 -1.73 0.64
N HIS A 177 -2.99 -2.29 1.79
CA HIS A 177 -2.87 -3.73 1.96
C HIS A 177 -3.92 -4.17 2.98
N GLY A 178 -4.98 -4.83 2.50
CA GLY A 178 -6.15 -5.20 3.26
C GLY A 178 -5.88 -6.32 4.25
N VAL A 179 -6.64 -6.32 5.34
CA VAL A 179 -6.71 -7.45 6.28
C VAL A 179 -7.02 -8.74 5.53
N ASN A 180 -6.24 -9.81 5.73
CA ASN A 180 -6.41 -11.08 5.06
C ASN A 180 -7.04 -12.13 5.99
N PHE A 181 -6.46 -12.38 7.16
CA PHE A 181 -6.87 -13.51 8.02
C PHE A 181 -7.85 -13.09 9.12
N THR A 182 -9.15 -13.22 8.85
CA THR A 182 -10.26 -12.98 9.80
C THR A 182 -11.27 -14.13 9.78
N VAL A 183 -12.00 -14.33 10.88
CA VAL A 183 -13.09 -15.33 10.93
C VAL A 183 -14.30 -14.82 10.13
N GLY A 184 -14.70 -13.57 10.39
CA GLY A 184 -15.74 -12.85 9.66
C GLY A 184 -15.16 -11.71 8.81
N VAL A 185 -15.88 -10.59 8.74
CA VAL A 185 -15.51 -9.41 7.94
C VAL A 185 -15.41 -8.15 8.79
N GLU A 186 -15.53 -8.24 10.10
CA GLU A 186 -15.65 -7.11 11.02
C GLU A 186 -14.38 -6.25 11.00
N GLU A 187 -13.19 -6.84 11.18
CA GLU A 187 -11.93 -6.09 11.16
C GLU A 187 -11.62 -5.52 9.76
N TYR A 188 -12.08 -6.22 8.72
CA TYR A 188 -11.98 -5.79 7.35
C TYR A 188 -12.86 -4.55 7.09
N GLU A 189 -14.11 -4.58 7.52
CA GLU A 189 -15.05 -3.47 7.43
C GLU A 189 -14.57 -2.26 8.23
N GLU A 190 -14.08 -2.47 9.46
CA GLU A 190 -13.50 -1.40 10.27
C GLU A 190 -12.31 -0.71 9.60
N GLN A 191 -11.45 -1.47 8.92
CA GLN A 191 -10.35 -0.91 8.13
C GLN A 191 -10.89 -0.01 7.01
N MET A 192 -11.87 -0.49 6.25
CA MET A 192 -12.49 0.27 5.15
C MET A 192 -13.17 1.55 5.64
N VAL A 193 -13.93 1.47 6.74
CA VAL A 193 -14.61 2.63 7.35
C VAL A 193 -13.61 3.70 7.80
N LYS A 194 -12.46 3.32 8.36
CA LYS A 194 -11.40 4.26 8.75
C LYS A 194 -10.84 5.01 7.53
N LEU A 195 -10.60 4.31 6.43
CA LEU A 195 -10.10 4.91 5.18
C LEU A 195 -11.16 5.77 4.50
N GLU A 196 -12.42 5.33 4.51
CA GLU A 196 -13.55 6.10 3.99
C GLU A 196 -13.68 7.45 4.68
N ARG A 197 -13.60 7.48 6.01
CA ARG A 197 -13.65 8.74 6.79
C ARG A 197 -12.54 9.71 6.39
N ALA A 198 -11.33 9.20 6.15
CA ALA A 198 -10.21 10.02 5.69
C ALA A 198 -10.48 10.59 4.29
N LEU A 199 -11.00 9.77 3.38
CA LEU A 199 -11.29 10.12 1.99
C LEU A 199 -12.52 11.02 1.83
N ALA A 200 -13.54 10.89 2.68
CA ALA A 200 -14.79 11.65 2.60
C ALA A 200 -14.59 13.16 2.78
N THR A 201 -13.50 13.57 3.42
CA THR A 201 -13.12 15.00 3.57
C THR A 201 -12.51 15.61 2.30
N HIS A 202 -12.24 14.80 1.28
CA HIS A 202 -11.63 15.22 0.03
C HIS A 202 -12.66 15.33 -1.08
N SER A 203 -12.70 16.45 -1.80
CA SER A 203 -13.64 16.69 -2.91
C SER A 203 -13.00 16.56 -4.30
N GLY A 204 -11.67 16.54 -4.39
CA GLY A 204 -10.94 16.48 -5.65
C GLY A 204 -10.85 15.08 -6.26
N PRO A 205 -10.00 14.94 -7.31
CA PRO A 205 -9.62 13.65 -7.88
C PRO A 205 -9.14 12.69 -6.80
N MET A 206 -9.45 11.40 -6.97
CA MET A 206 -9.13 10.37 -5.99
C MET A 206 -8.76 9.06 -6.68
N ILE A 207 -7.79 8.35 -6.11
CA ILE A 207 -7.44 6.96 -6.41
C ILE A 207 -7.44 6.17 -5.09
N LEU A 208 -8.07 5.01 -5.09
CA LEU A 208 -8.04 4.03 -4.01
C LEU A 208 -7.60 2.70 -4.62
N ALA A 209 -6.43 2.19 -4.25
CA ALA A 209 -5.86 1.01 -4.89
C ALA A 209 -4.96 0.20 -3.97
N GLY A 210 -4.67 -1.03 -4.37
CA GLY A 210 -3.75 -1.94 -3.69
C GLY A 210 -4.27 -3.37 -3.68
N ASP A 211 -3.73 -4.17 -2.76
CA ASP A 211 -4.20 -5.52 -2.47
C ASP A 211 -5.30 -5.44 -1.42
N PHE A 212 -6.54 -5.68 -1.81
CA PHE A 212 -7.69 -5.61 -0.93
C PHE A 212 -7.93 -6.92 -0.19
N ASN A 213 -7.25 -8.02 -0.51
CA ASN A 213 -7.58 -9.35 0.01
C ASN A 213 -9.10 -9.66 -0.07
N SER A 214 -9.74 -9.31 -1.18
CA SER A 214 -11.19 -9.38 -1.46
C SER A 214 -11.64 -10.76 -1.96
N TRP A 215 -10.97 -11.82 -1.55
CA TRP A 215 -11.18 -13.22 -2.00
C TRP A 215 -12.55 -13.86 -1.64
N ARG A 216 -13.48 -13.10 -1.04
CA ARG A 216 -14.85 -13.52 -0.71
C ARG A 216 -15.83 -12.43 -1.14
N GLN A 217 -17.01 -12.85 -1.60
CA GLN A 217 -18.08 -11.91 -2.01
C GLN A 217 -18.42 -10.89 -0.90
N ALA A 218 -18.58 -11.34 0.35
CA ALA A 218 -18.89 -10.43 1.46
C ALA A 218 -17.84 -9.31 1.66
N ARG A 219 -16.56 -9.56 1.30
CA ARG A 219 -15.51 -8.53 1.34
C ARG A 219 -15.64 -7.58 0.16
N LEU A 220 -15.93 -8.11 -1.01
CA LEU A 220 -16.20 -7.30 -2.19
C LEU A 220 -17.42 -6.39 -1.98
N ASP A 221 -18.50 -6.89 -1.37
CA ASP A 221 -19.70 -6.10 -1.05
C ASP A 221 -19.37 -4.88 -0.16
N ILE A 222 -18.47 -5.04 0.81
CA ILE A 222 -17.97 -3.94 1.65
C ILE A 222 -17.21 -2.90 0.81
N VAL A 223 -16.33 -3.36 -0.08
CA VAL A 223 -15.55 -2.48 -0.97
C VAL A 223 -16.47 -1.74 -1.95
N GLU A 224 -17.44 -2.41 -2.54
CA GLU A 224 -18.46 -1.82 -3.43
C GLU A 224 -19.31 -0.79 -2.70
N ALA A 225 -19.72 -1.06 -1.46
CA ALA A 225 -20.46 -0.11 -0.64
C ALA A 225 -19.62 1.15 -0.33
N MET A 226 -18.35 0.98 0.05
CA MET A 226 -17.42 2.09 0.31
C MET A 226 -17.19 2.93 -0.94
N THR A 227 -16.85 2.28 -2.06
CA THR A 227 -16.55 2.96 -3.33
C THR A 227 -17.78 3.64 -3.91
N GLY A 228 -18.97 3.05 -3.76
CA GLY A 228 -20.25 3.67 -4.10
C GLY A 228 -20.51 4.97 -3.33
N ARG A 229 -20.32 4.97 -2.00
CA ARG A 229 -20.45 6.19 -1.16
C ARG A 229 -19.43 7.26 -1.52
N LEU A 230 -18.22 6.85 -1.93
CA LEU A 230 -17.17 7.76 -2.39
C LEU A 230 -17.31 8.15 -3.88
N ALA A 231 -18.33 7.67 -4.59
CA ALA A 231 -18.52 7.88 -6.03
C ALA A 231 -17.26 7.53 -6.85
N LEU A 232 -16.59 6.44 -6.46
CA LEU A 232 -15.45 5.89 -7.17
C LEU A 232 -15.92 4.83 -8.19
N HIS A 233 -15.19 4.71 -9.29
CA HIS A 233 -15.40 3.69 -10.30
C HIS A 233 -14.18 2.78 -10.37
N GLU A 234 -14.39 1.47 -10.50
CA GLU A 234 -13.29 0.55 -10.75
C GLU A 234 -12.68 0.83 -12.14
N VAL A 235 -11.36 0.72 -12.26
CA VAL A 235 -10.71 0.77 -13.57
C VAL A 235 -11.15 -0.42 -14.41
N LYS A 236 -11.42 -0.16 -15.69
CA LYS A 236 -11.69 -1.22 -16.66
C LYS A 236 -10.39 -1.65 -17.30
N LEU A 237 -9.97 -2.88 -17.02
CA LEU A 237 -8.73 -3.46 -17.54
C LEU A 237 -8.94 -4.02 -18.94
N GLY A 238 -8.08 -3.64 -19.89
CA GLY A 238 -8.11 -4.16 -21.26
C GLY A 238 -7.56 -5.60 -21.34
N ASN A 239 -6.47 -5.86 -20.62
CA ASN A 239 -5.96 -7.19 -20.33
C ASN A 239 -6.04 -7.39 -18.81
N ASP A 240 -6.78 -8.41 -18.34
CA ASP A 240 -6.96 -8.67 -16.91
C ASP A 240 -6.42 -10.05 -16.57
N GLN A 241 -5.15 -10.10 -16.16
CA GLN A 241 -4.51 -11.31 -15.63
C GLN A 241 -4.44 -11.29 -14.10
N ARG A 242 -5.22 -10.45 -13.41
CA ARG A 242 -5.15 -10.38 -11.93
C ARG A 242 -5.30 -11.76 -11.30
N ILE A 243 -4.56 -11.98 -10.23
CA ILE A 243 -4.66 -13.20 -9.44
C ILE A 243 -6.03 -13.24 -8.78
N LYS A 244 -6.66 -14.42 -8.86
CA LYS A 244 -7.98 -14.67 -8.31
C LYS A 244 -7.91 -15.78 -7.29
N ILE A 245 -8.50 -15.54 -6.12
CA ILE A 245 -8.70 -16.55 -5.08
C ILE A 245 -10.19 -16.74 -4.90
N LEU A 246 -10.66 -17.99 -4.95
CA LEU A 246 -12.09 -18.33 -4.98
C LEU A 246 -12.88 -17.59 -6.07
N GLY A 247 -12.23 -17.33 -7.21
CA GLY A 247 -12.83 -16.64 -8.36
C GLY A 247 -12.85 -15.11 -8.26
N GLN A 248 -12.42 -14.52 -7.14
CA GLN A 248 -12.41 -13.07 -6.92
C GLN A 248 -11.00 -12.49 -7.03
N PRO A 249 -10.80 -11.37 -7.76
CA PRO A 249 -9.51 -10.68 -7.79
C PRO A 249 -9.15 -10.13 -6.41
N LEU A 250 -7.86 -10.08 -6.08
CA LEU A 250 -7.37 -9.51 -4.82
C LEU A 250 -7.05 -8.02 -4.95
N ASP A 251 -6.45 -7.66 -6.09
CA ASP A 251 -5.97 -6.31 -6.37
C ASP A 251 -7.01 -5.50 -7.12
N HIS A 252 -7.18 -4.25 -6.70
CA HIS A 252 -8.10 -3.33 -7.34
C HIS A 252 -7.53 -1.92 -7.45
N MET A 253 -8.06 -1.15 -8.41
CA MET A 253 -7.86 0.28 -8.51
C MET A 253 -9.19 0.95 -8.81
N TYR A 254 -9.59 1.86 -7.93
CA TYR A 254 -10.79 2.67 -8.06
C TYR A 254 -10.40 4.14 -8.20
N TYR A 255 -11.15 4.90 -8.98
CA TYR A 255 -10.84 6.30 -9.24
C TYR A 255 -12.09 7.16 -9.44
N ARG A 256 -11.94 8.47 -9.24
CA ARG A 256 -12.88 9.51 -9.68
C ARG A 256 -12.15 10.81 -9.98
N GLY A 257 -12.83 11.74 -10.67
CA GLY A 257 -12.25 13.06 -10.98
C GLY A 257 -11.10 13.04 -11.99
N LEU A 258 -10.78 11.87 -12.54
CA LEU A 258 -9.79 11.66 -13.61
C LEU A 258 -10.49 11.05 -14.84
N ALA A 259 -9.87 11.16 -16.01
CA ALA A 259 -10.29 10.43 -17.21
C ALA A 259 -9.33 9.26 -17.42
N LEU A 260 -9.83 8.02 -17.35
CA LEU A 260 -9.05 6.83 -17.65
C LEU A 260 -8.75 6.79 -19.16
N ILE A 261 -7.48 6.63 -19.51
CA ILE A 261 -7.01 6.51 -20.90
C ILE A 261 -6.77 5.04 -21.25
N HIS A 262 -6.06 4.33 -20.37
CA HIS A 262 -5.73 2.92 -20.55
C HIS A 262 -5.48 2.28 -19.19
N ALA A 263 -5.86 1.02 -19.02
CA ALA A 263 -5.43 0.21 -17.90
C ALA A 263 -5.32 -1.28 -18.27
N GLU A 264 -4.40 -1.97 -17.64
CA GLU A 264 -4.17 -3.40 -17.79
C GLU A 264 -3.57 -4.01 -16.52
N ALA A 265 -3.67 -5.33 -16.41
CA ALA A 265 -2.97 -6.14 -15.45
C ALA A 265 -2.22 -7.25 -16.22
N PRO A 266 -0.96 -7.02 -16.62
CA PRO A 266 -0.19 -8.00 -17.38
C PRO A 266 0.21 -9.19 -16.51
N LEU A 267 0.44 -10.35 -17.14
CA LEU A 267 0.96 -11.52 -16.45
C LEU A 267 2.47 -11.36 -16.20
N THR A 268 2.92 -11.71 -15.00
CA THR A 268 4.32 -11.79 -14.61
C THR A 268 4.54 -12.96 -13.65
N ASP A 269 5.79 -13.43 -13.56
CA ASP A 269 6.25 -14.39 -12.55
C ASP A 269 7.12 -13.74 -11.46
N ALA A 270 7.35 -12.43 -11.56
CA ALA A 270 8.19 -11.64 -10.67
C ALA A 270 7.53 -11.33 -9.30
N SER A 271 6.28 -11.74 -9.12
CA SER A 271 5.54 -11.73 -7.87
C SER A 271 4.48 -12.84 -7.92
N ASP A 272 3.89 -13.20 -6.78
CA ASP A 272 2.67 -14.01 -6.74
C ASP A 272 1.40 -13.18 -7.01
N HIS A 273 1.56 -11.89 -7.34
CA HIS A 273 0.53 -10.97 -7.83
C HIS A 273 0.94 -10.34 -9.17
N ASN A 274 -0.04 -10.04 -10.00
CA ASN A 274 0.15 -9.29 -11.24
C ASN A 274 -0.12 -7.79 -10.99
N PRO A 275 0.73 -6.87 -11.52
CA PRO A 275 0.56 -5.45 -11.28
C PRO A 275 -0.70 -4.92 -11.98
N ILE A 276 -1.28 -3.83 -11.49
CA ILE A 276 -2.25 -3.01 -12.22
C ILE A 276 -1.54 -1.74 -12.69
N ILE A 277 -1.57 -1.49 -14.00
CA ILE A 277 -0.98 -0.31 -14.63
C ILE A 277 -2.10 0.50 -15.24
N ALA A 278 -2.18 1.78 -14.91
CA ALA A 278 -3.22 2.67 -15.43
C ALA A 278 -2.65 4.03 -15.80
N SER A 279 -3.19 4.60 -16.87
CA SER A 279 -2.90 5.96 -17.32
C SER A 279 -4.17 6.80 -17.32
N PHE A 280 -4.02 8.02 -16.81
CA PHE A 280 -5.10 8.97 -16.64
C PHE A 280 -4.74 10.31 -17.24
N LYS A 281 -5.78 11.06 -17.62
CA LYS A 281 -5.70 12.49 -17.87
C LYS A 281 -6.46 13.23 -16.77
N ILE A 282 -5.86 14.29 -16.22
CA ILE A 282 -6.55 15.16 -15.27
C ILE A 282 -7.64 15.95 -15.99
N LYS A 283 -8.78 16.15 -15.32
CA LYS A 283 -9.89 16.93 -15.88
C LYS A 283 -9.63 18.44 -15.70
N PRO A 284 -10.09 19.30 -16.60
CA PRO A 284 -10.06 20.75 -16.38
C PRO A 284 -10.83 21.13 -15.12
N THR A 285 -10.36 22.14 -14.39
CA THR A 285 -11.13 22.74 -13.29
C THR A 285 -12.30 23.54 -13.86
N GLN A 286 -13.48 23.47 -13.24
CA GLN A 286 -14.69 24.16 -13.73
C GLN A 286 -14.49 25.67 -13.93
N SER A 287 -13.53 26.29 -13.22
CA SER A 287 -13.16 27.71 -13.36
C SER A 287 -12.49 28.06 -14.70
N SER A 288 -11.97 27.09 -15.45
CA SER A 288 -11.33 27.30 -16.76
C SER A 288 -12.32 27.35 -17.92
N VAL A 289 -13.51 26.75 -17.76
CA VAL A 289 -14.56 26.72 -18.79
C VAL A 289 -15.25 28.08 -18.92
N ALA A 290 -15.33 28.86 -17.83
CA ALA A 290 -15.96 30.18 -17.81
C ALA A 290 -15.11 31.31 -18.44
N LYS A 291 -13.86 31.04 -18.85
CA LYS A 291 -12.99 32.03 -19.52
C LYS A 291 -12.88 31.84 -21.04
N GLN A 292 -13.66 30.93 -21.61
CA GLN A 292 -13.68 30.64 -23.05
C GLN A 292 -15.08 30.81 -23.69
N GLN A 293 -15.99 31.53 -23.03
CA GLN A 293 -17.26 31.99 -23.62
C GLN A 293 -17.28 33.51 -23.69
#